data_AF-F9W7D0-F1
#
_entry.id   AF-F9W7D0-F1
#
_cell.length_a   1.000
_cell.length_b   1.000
_cell.length_c   1.000
_cell.angle_alpha   90.00
_cell.angle_beta   90.00
_cell.angle_gamma   90.00
#
_symmetry.space_group_name_H-M   'P 1'
#
loop_
_entity.id
_entity.type
_entity.pdbx_description
1 polymer ?
#
loop_
_entity_poly.entity_id
_entity_poly.type
_entity_poly.pdbx_seq_one_letter_code
_entity_poly.pdbx_strand_id
1 'polypeptide(L)'
;MMKLKCLIVVVMCLVVSNADENEKKDHNGEEHKALCKLLKAAVGKWGDGGKHLSGPLQKALAKTIFGKQSSVETVESLKGKLPDDYNSVLKVSDSRNMACGQQPNDAGDYHNVHQIRWSGYSAPHDLVCLCTTGMDGLPLNNSDTQDTLCGQEKDVLKASTGDKGWTNTQDKGKQQIEATWKSVTAPCLEGADKEGLQEALEDFLKKLQQKPEKDVTQNRYLLGESNITETDSNACTGSPKYGVCVAYFNSTKITKTMPWWTELQNAIPEEEKFQEEKKKLEEEERRKQQEEAEKQDPLKTDALTSAHTTTNKTDQHRNDNITDTIRKFNMKSSTPISMPSSWLLSAVFLF
;
A
#
# COMPACT_ATOMS: atom_id res chain seq x y z
N MET A 1 -33.09 41.90 -12.78
CA MET A 1 -31.70 41.48 -12.46
C MET A 1 -31.51 41.50 -10.95
N MET A 2 -31.58 40.34 -10.30
CA MET A 2 -31.08 40.14 -8.94
C MET A 2 -30.46 38.74 -8.89
N LYS A 3 -29.18 38.70 -8.50
CA LYS A 3 -28.34 37.50 -8.47
C LYS A 3 -28.72 36.66 -7.25
N LEU A 4 -29.30 35.48 -7.49
CA LEU A 4 -29.51 34.45 -6.48
C LEU A 4 -28.14 33.83 -6.16
N LYS A 5 -27.50 34.34 -5.12
CA LYS A 5 -26.25 33.77 -4.60
C LYS A 5 -26.57 32.49 -3.84
N CYS A 6 -25.80 31.45 -4.16
CA CYS A 6 -25.86 30.10 -3.63
C CYS A 6 -25.96 30.08 -2.10
N LEU A 7 -27.10 29.61 -1.59
CA LEU A 7 -27.23 29.08 -0.24
C LEU A 7 -26.62 27.66 -0.26
N ILE A 8 -25.33 27.56 0.03
CA ILE A 8 -24.72 26.30 0.45
C ILE A 8 -25.24 26.04 1.86
N VAL A 9 -26.28 25.22 1.94
CA VAL A 9 -26.82 24.69 3.19
C VAL A 9 -25.74 23.81 3.79
N VAL A 10 -25.09 24.33 4.84
CA VAL A 10 -24.22 23.58 5.74
C VAL A 10 -25.11 22.58 6.48
N VAL A 11 -25.17 21.35 5.98
CA VAL A 11 -25.74 20.21 6.71
C VAL A 11 -24.70 19.80 7.76
N MET A 12 -24.75 20.46 8.92
CA MET A 12 -24.19 19.90 10.15
C MET A 12 -25.02 18.66 10.50
N CYS A 13 -24.55 17.49 10.09
CA CYS A 13 -25.03 16.22 10.62
C CYS A 13 -24.61 16.13 12.10
N LEU A 14 -25.44 16.69 12.98
CA LEU A 14 -25.49 16.31 14.38
C LEU A 14 -26.01 14.86 14.44
N VAL A 15 -25.10 13.91 14.30
CA VAL A 15 -25.36 12.52 14.69
C VAL A 15 -25.25 12.48 16.21
N VAL A 16 -26.35 12.78 16.88
CA VAL A 16 -26.54 12.40 18.28
C VAL A 16 -26.91 10.92 18.27
N SER A 17 -25.90 10.07 18.37
CA SER A 17 -26.12 8.65 18.62
C SER A 17 -26.63 8.51 20.05
N ASN A 18 -27.91 8.16 20.20
CA ASN A 18 -28.39 7.54 21.43
C ASN A 18 -27.64 6.21 21.56
N ALA A 19 -26.61 6.16 22.40
CA ALA A 19 -25.94 4.91 22.72
C ALA A 19 -26.81 4.17 23.74
N ASP A 20 -27.42 3.07 23.31
CA ASP A 20 -27.86 2.02 24.23
C ASP A 20 -26.61 1.56 24.99
N GLU A 21 -26.59 1.73 26.32
CA GLU A 21 -25.45 1.37 27.19
C GLU A 21 -25.12 -0.14 27.21
N ASN A 22 -25.83 -0.96 26.42
CA ASN A 22 -25.64 -2.41 26.31
C ASN A 22 -25.19 -2.88 24.90
N GLU A 23 -24.96 -1.99 23.94
CA GLU A 23 -24.53 -2.42 22.60
C GLU A 23 -23.00 -2.62 22.57
N LYS A 24 -22.56 -3.82 22.15
CA LYS A 24 -21.14 -4.14 22.02
C LYS A 24 -20.51 -3.22 20.98
N LYS A 25 -19.48 -2.49 21.39
CA LYS A 25 -18.79 -1.55 20.51
C LYS A 25 -17.51 -2.16 19.94
N ASP A 26 -17.34 -2.03 18.62
CA ASP A 26 -16.07 -2.29 17.94
C ASP A 26 -15.36 -0.97 17.67
N HIS A 27 -14.45 -0.60 18.56
CA HIS A 27 -13.66 0.60 18.44
C HIS A 27 -12.79 0.53 17.19
N ASN A 28 -12.81 1.59 16.37
CA ASN A 28 -12.08 1.68 15.10
C ASN A 28 -12.40 0.56 14.07
N GLY A 29 -13.49 -0.19 14.25
CA GLY A 29 -13.82 -1.33 13.41
C GLY A 29 -13.98 -0.98 11.93
N GLU A 30 -14.66 0.14 11.65
CA GLU A 30 -14.94 0.60 10.29
C GLU A 30 -13.71 1.21 9.61
N GLU A 31 -12.90 1.94 10.36
CA GLU A 31 -11.61 2.48 9.93
C GLU A 31 -10.63 1.36 9.61
N HIS A 32 -10.57 0.33 10.47
CA HIS A 32 -9.77 -0.87 10.26
C HIS A 32 -10.19 -1.59 8.98
N LYS A 33 -11.49 -1.87 8.79
CA LYS A 33 -11.98 -2.56 7.58
C LYS A 33 -11.60 -1.80 6.31
N ALA A 34 -11.78 -0.47 6.30
CA ALA A 34 -11.45 0.34 5.13
C ALA A 34 -9.94 0.34 4.83
N LEU A 35 -9.09 0.54 5.83
CA LEU A 35 -7.64 0.52 5.67
C LEU A 35 -7.13 -0.88 5.30
N CYS A 36 -7.69 -1.94 5.89
CA CYS A 36 -7.37 -3.33 5.57
C CYS A 36 -7.77 -3.70 4.13
N LYS A 37 -8.97 -3.28 3.67
CA LYS A 37 -9.43 -3.46 2.28
C LYS A 37 -8.44 -2.81 1.30
N LEU A 38 -8.03 -1.58 1.60
CA LEU A 38 -7.05 -0.85 0.78
C LEU A 38 -5.69 -1.53 0.78
N LEU A 39 -5.17 -1.97 1.93
CA LEU A 39 -3.90 -2.68 2.01
C LEU A 39 -3.94 -4.01 1.22
N LYS A 40 -5.03 -4.77 1.33
CA LYS A 40 -5.21 -6.01 0.55
C LYS A 40 -5.22 -5.73 -0.95
N ALA A 41 -5.94 -4.69 -1.40
CA ALA A 41 -5.95 -4.28 -2.80
C ALA A 41 -4.56 -3.81 -3.28
N ALA A 42 -3.84 -3.05 -2.45
CA ALA A 42 -2.48 -2.59 -2.75
C ALA A 42 -1.51 -3.77 -2.91
N VAL A 43 -1.57 -4.76 -2.00
CA VAL A 43 -0.76 -5.98 -2.09
C VAL A 43 -1.13 -6.81 -3.33
N GLY A 44 -2.43 -6.95 -3.62
CA GLY A 44 -2.91 -7.62 -4.83
C GLY A 44 -2.38 -6.97 -6.11
N LYS A 45 -2.45 -5.64 -6.19
CA LYS A 45 -1.91 -4.85 -7.31
C LYS A 45 -0.39 -4.95 -7.41
N TRP A 46 0.30 -4.98 -6.27
CA TRP A 46 1.76 -5.14 -6.21
C TRP A 46 2.24 -6.45 -6.86
N GLY A 47 1.62 -7.59 -6.53
CA GLY A 47 1.90 -8.87 -7.21
C GLY A 47 3.40 -9.23 -7.28
N ASP A 48 3.91 -9.50 -8.48
CA ASP A 48 5.33 -9.83 -8.75
C ASP A 48 6.24 -8.59 -8.68
N GLY A 49 6.25 -7.90 -7.54
CA GLY A 49 7.10 -6.73 -7.29
C GLY A 49 6.73 -5.48 -8.11
N GLY A 50 5.50 -5.42 -8.62
CA GLY A 50 5.00 -4.31 -9.42
C GLY A 50 5.63 -4.19 -10.81
N LYS A 51 6.31 -5.24 -11.32
CA LYS A 51 7.04 -5.22 -12.60
C LYS A 51 6.24 -4.77 -13.82
N HIS A 52 4.92 -4.90 -13.78
CA HIS A 52 4.02 -4.55 -14.89
C HIS A 52 3.30 -3.22 -14.72
N LEU A 53 3.58 -2.52 -13.62
CA LEU A 53 2.99 -1.23 -13.30
C LEU A 53 3.87 -0.10 -13.85
N SER A 54 3.27 1.06 -14.01
CA SER A 54 4.00 2.30 -14.22
C SER A 54 4.96 2.57 -13.05
N GLY A 55 6.09 3.22 -13.33
CA GLY A 55 7.05 3.62 -12.31
C GLY A 55 6.44 4.42 -11.14
N PRO A 56 5.54 5.39 -11.41
CA PRO A 56 4.80 6.12 -10.37
C PRO A 56 3.96 5.20 -9.48
N LEU A 57 3.13 4.32 -10.04
CA LEU A 57 2.29 3.43 -9.23
C LEU A 57 3.12 2.42 -8.45
N GLN A 58 4.18 1.88 -9.05
CA GLN A 58 5.10 1.00 -8.33
C GLN A 58 5.69 1.70 -7.10
N LYS A 59 6.19 2.94 -7.22
CA LYS A 59 6.73 3.69 -6.08
C LYS A 59 5.68 3.99 -5.02
N ALA A 60 4.48 4.38 -5.44
CA ALA A 60 3.38 4.69 -4.52
C ALA A 60 2.92 3.45 -3.75
N LEU A 61 2.82 2.28 -4.40
CA LEU A 61 2.51 1.02 -3.74
C LEU A 61 3.63 0.57 -2.80
N ALA A 62 4.89 0.73 -3.21
CA ALA A 62 6.03 0.42 -2.34
C ALA A 62 6.00 1.26 -1.06
N LYS A 63 5.74 2.58 -1.18
CA LYS A 63 5.54 3.45 -0.02
C LYS A 63 4.31 3.04 0.80
N THR A 64 3.20 2.71 0.16
CA THR A 64 1.97 2.28 0.85
C THR A 64 2.20 1.01 1.70
N ILE A 65 2.90 0.02 1.16
CA ILE A 65 3.07 -1.31 1.78
C ILE A 65 4.27 -1.31 2.74
N PHE A 66 5.43 -0.80 2.31
CA PHE A 66 6.69 -0.90 3.04
C PHE A 66 7.08 0.42 3.74
N GLY A 67 6.46 1.53 3.36
CA GLY A 67 6.79 2.89 3.83
C GLY A 67 8.06 3.48 3.25
N LYS A 68 8.64 2.80 2.25
CA LYS A 68 9.82 3.25 1.50
C LYS A 68 9.56 3.04 0.02
N GLN A 69 10.17 3.86 -0.82
CA GLN A 69 10.04 3.74 -2.27
C GLN A 69 10.91 2.63 -2.89
N SER A 70 11.73 1.93 -2.10
CA SER A 70 12.62 0.85 -2.57
C SER A 70 11.97 -0.54 -2.49
N SER A 71 12.17 -1.38 -3.51
CA SER A 71 11.61 -2.73 -3.64
C SER A 71 12.41 -3.86 -2.96
N VAL A 72 13.32 -3.53 -2.03
CA VAL A 72 14.17 -4.55 -1.37
C VAL A 72 13.37 -5.41 -0.37
N GLU A 73 12.35 -4.83 0.26
CA GLU A 73 11.45 -5.55 1.16
C GLU A 73 10.35 -6.29 0.37
N THR A 74 9.95 -7.47 0.86
CA THR A 74 8.91 -8.31 0.23
C THR A 74 7.68 -8.41 1.12
N VAL A 75 6.51 -8.65 0.52
CA VAL A 75 5.26 -8.82 1.28
C VAL A 75 5.37 -10.01 2.23
N GLU A 76 6.03 -11.08 1.81
CA GLU A 76 6.29 -12.29 2.60
C GLU A 76 7.10 -11.98 3.85
N SER A 77 8.10 -11.09 3.75
CA SER A 77 8.91 -10.67 4.90
C SER A 77 8.07 -9.92 5.95
N LEU A 78 7.11 -9.10 5.51
CA LEU A 78 6.18 -8.39 6.40
C LEU A 78 5.16 -9.33 7.06
N LYS A 79 4.67 -10.34 6.33
CA LYS A 79 3.74 -11.35 6.88
C LYS A 79 4.37 -12.16 8.02
N GLY A 80 5.67 -12.48 7.88
CA GLY A 80 6.35 -13.40 8.80
C GLY A 80 6.64 -12.84 10.19
N LYS A 81 6.87 -11.53 10.33
CA LYS A 81 7.17 -10.91 11.63
C LYS A 81 6.91 -9.40 11.65
N LEU A 82 6.73 -8.87 12.86
CA LEU A 82 6.79 -7.43 13.12
C LEU A 82 8.16 -6.89 12.64
N PRO A 83 8.20 -5.77 11.89
CA PRO A 83 9.45 -5.14 11.50
C PRO A 83 10.35 -4.82 12.70
N ASP A 84 11.65 -5.12 12.59
CA ASP A 84 12.60 -5.03 13.71
C ASP A 84 12.78 -3.59 14.21
N ASP A 85 12.48 -2.61 13.36
CA ASP A 85 12.58 -1.18 13.65
C ASP A 85 11.56 -0.68 14.68
N TYR A 86 10.51 -1.44 14.99
CA TYR A 86 9.64 -1.18 16.13
C TYR A 86 10.37 -1.25 17.49
N ASN A 87 11.48 -1.99 17.58
CA ASN A 87 12.32 -1.94 18.79
C ASN A 87 12.97 -0.56 18.97
N SER A 88 13.21 0.18 17.89
CA SER A 88 13.70 1.56 17.95
C SER A 88 12.57 2.53 18.24
N VAL A 89 11.37 2.30 17.68
CA VAL A 89 10.16 3.09 17.99
C VAL A 89 9.90 3.12 19.50
N LEU A 90 9.96 1.96 20.15
CA LEU A 90 9.68 1.80 21.59
C LEU A 90 10.73 2.45 22.51
N LYS A 91 11.96 2.67 22.01
CA LYS A 91 13.04 3.33 22.77
C LYS A 91 12.92 4.85 22.81
N VAL A 92 12.02 5.42 22.02
CA VAL A 92 11.77 6.86 21.97
C VAL A 92 10.82 7.24 23.11
N SER A 93 11.19 8.24 23.92
CA SER A 93 10.22 8.89 24.82
C SER A 93 9.09 9.47 23.99
N ASP A 94 7.86 9.37 24.47
CA ASP A 94 6.69 9.80 23.69
C ASP A 94 6.43 8.91 22.45
N SER A 95 6.88 7.65 22.48
CA SER A 95 6.93 6.74 21.32
C SER A 95 5.62 6.70 20.51
N ARG A 96 4.47 6.56 21.18
CA ARG A 96 3.18 6.46 20.49
C ARG A 96 2.74 7.78 19.88
N ASN A 97 2.86 8.90 20.60
CA ASN A 97 2.59 10.23 20.04
C ASN A 97 3.48 10.49 18.82
N MET A 98 4.79 10.21 18.92
CA MET A 98 5.73 10.43 17.82
C MET A 98 5.45 9.51 16.62
N ALA A 99 5.05 8.26 16.86
CA ALA A 99 4.75 7.31 15.81
C ALA A 99 3.37 7.51 15.15
N CYS A 100 2.36 7.90 15.91
CA CYS A 100 0.95 7.85 15.46
C CYS A 100 0.25 9.21 15.45
N GLY A 101 0.80 10.21 16.15
CA GLY A 101 0.12 11.47 16.46
C GLY A 101 0.81 12.73 15.96
N GLN A 102 2.11 12.65 15.68
CA GLN A 102 2.93 13.80 15.32
C GLN A 102 3.41 13.70 13.87
N GLN A 103 3.63 14.87 13.28
CA GLN A 103 4.28 14.98 11.99
C GLN A 103 5.78 14.66 12.15
N PRO A 104 6.42 14.02 11.17
CA PRO A 104 7.87 13.82 11.17
C PRO A 104 8.57 15.17 11.30
N ASN A 105 9.48 15.24 12.27
CA ASN A 105 10.25 16.45 12.52
C ASN A 105 11.63 16.34 11.87
N ASP A 106 11.67 16.54 10.56
CA ASP A 106 12.92 16.55 9.79
C ASP A 106 13.79 17.80 10.10
N ALA A 107 13.23 18.80 10.79
CA ALA A 107 13.88 20.08 11.09
C ALA A 107 14.64 20.12 12.43
N GLY A 108 14.60 19.05 13.24
CA GLY A 108 15.37 18.96 14.48
C GLY A 108 14.80 19.73 15.68
N ASP A 109 13.60 20.30 15.59
CA ASP A 109 12.98 21.09 16.67
C ASP A 109 12.66 20.28 17.94
N TYR A 110 12.67 18.94 17.86
CA TYR A 110 12.48 18.00 18.97
C TYR A 110 13.77 17.20 19.19
N HIS A 111 14.71 17.80 19.92
CA HIS A 111 15.76 17.11 20.70
C HIS A 111 16.36 15.82 20.10
N ASN A 112 16.91 15.85 18.88
CA ASN A 112 17.63 14.72 18.28
C ASN A 112 16.82 13.40 18.18
N VAL A 113 15.48 13.44 18.25
CA VAL A 113 14.65 12.23 18.22
C VAL A 113 14.57 11.67 16.80
N HIS A 114 15.36 10.64 16.53
CA HIS A 114 15.33 9.90 15.27
C HIS A 114 14.24 8.83 15.32
N GLN A 115 12.99 9.23 15.12
CA GLN A 115 11.86 8.31 15.05
C GLN A 115 11.72 7.78 13.61
N ILE A 116 11.92 6.47 13.44
CA ILE A 116 11.92 5.83 12.10
C ILE A 116 10.51 5.58 11.55
N ARG A 117 9.50 5.48 12.42
CA ARG A 117 8.10 5.34 12.05
C ARG A 117 7.31 6.52 12.56
N TRP A 118 6.61 7.20 11.66
CA TRP A 118 5.80 8.39 11.95
C TRP A 118 4.41 8.23 11.33
N SER A 119 3.52 9.14 11.69
CA SER A 119 2.10 8.98 11.36
C SER A 119 1.79 9.18 9.87
N GLY A 120 1.39 8.11 9.16
CA GLY A 120 1.30 8.13 7.70
C GLY A 120 2.55 7.65 6.99
N TYR A 121 3.42 6.91 7.68
CA TYR A 121 4.57 6.21 7.12
C TYR A 121 4.17 5.12 6.11
N SER A 122 3.23 4.24 6.47
CA SER A 122 2.69 3.18 5.59
C SER A 122 1.36 2.64 6.12
N ALA A 123 0.57 1.98 5.27
CA ALA A 123 -0.70 1.39 5.67
C ALA A 123 -0.56 0.32 6.78
N PRO A 124 0.44 -0.59 6.76
CA PRO A 124 0.67 -1.49 7.90
C PRO A 124 1.03 -0.78 9.20
N HIS A 125 1.78 0.32 9.12
CA HIS A 125 2.11 1.12 10.31
C HIS A 125 0.86 1.76 10.90
N ASP A 126 0.02 2.33 10.04
CA ASP A 126 -1.23 2.96 10.45
C ASP A 126 -2.19 1.95 11.11
N LEU A 127 -2.25 0.70 10.62
CA LEU A 127 -3.00 -0.39 11.28
C LEU A 127 -2.48 -0.68 12.70
N VAL A 128 -1.16 -0.66 12.92
CA VAL A 128 -0.60 -0.83 14.26
C VAL A 128 -1.01 0.33 15.17
N CYS A 129 -0.92 1.57 14.70
CA CYS A 129 -1.34 2.74 15.48
C CYS A 129 -2.84 2.72 15.82
N LEU A 130 -3.68 2.34 14.85
CA LEU A 130 -5.13 2.30 14.96
C LEU A 130 -5.65 1.15 15.84
N CYS A 131 -4.93 0.03 15.90
CA CYS A 131 -5.44 -1.22 16.49
C CYS A 131 -4.59 -1.78 17.64
N THR A 132 -3.61 -1.02 18.13
CA THR A 132 -2.87 -1.35 19.36
C THR A 132 -3.48 -0.63 20.54
N THR A 133 -3.87 -1.37 21.57
CA THR A 133 -4.42 -0.81 22.80
C THR A 133 -3.49 0.24 23.41
N GLY A 134 -4.08 1.35 23.84
CA GLY A 134 -3.43 2.47 24.47
C GLY A 134 -3.17 2.25 25.96
N MET A 135 -3.01 3.35 26.68
CA MET A 135 -2.78 3.40 28.13
C MET A 135 -3.76 2.50 28.89
N ASP A 136 -3.23 1.71 29.80
CA ASP A 136 -3.99 0.80 30.69
C ASP A 136 -4.94 -0.17 29.97
N GLY A 137 -4.68 -0.46 28.69
CA GLY A 137 -5.50 -1.37 27.89
C GLY A 137 -6.65 -0.69 27.14
N LEU A 138 -6.72 0.64 27.16
CA LEU A 138 -7.76 1.42 26.48
C LEU A 138 -7.82 1.09 24.97
N PRO A 139 -9.03 1.09 24.37
CA PRO A 139 -10.33 1.37 24.99
C PRO A 139 -10.96 0.16 25.70
N LEU A 140 -10.27 -0.98 25.79
CA LEU A 140 -10.84 -2.26 26.26
C LEU A 140 -10.69 -2.52 27.77
N ASN A 141 -10.14 -1.57 28.52
CA ASN A 141 -9.76 -1.75 29.93
C ASN A 141 -10.95 -1.88 30.88
N ASN A 142 -12.07 -1.24 30.54
CA ASN A 142 -13.31 -1.25 31.33
C ASN A 142 -14.36 -2.21 30.76
N SER A 143 -13.97 -3.12 29.87
CA SER A 143 -14.91 -3.98 29.16
C SER A 143 -15.37 -5.15 30.04
N ASP A 144 -16.27 -4.85 30.97
CA ASP A 144 -17.32 -5.81 31.40
C ASP A 144 -18.29 -6.08 30.22
N THR A 145 -18.30 -5.16 29.25
CA THR A 145 -18.85 -5.29 27.90
C THR A 145 -17.93 -6.14 27.01
N GLN A 146 -18.52 -6.86 26.05
CA GLN A 146 -17.78 -7.65 25.05
C GLN A 146 -17.27 -6.76 23.90
N ASP A 147 -16.71 -5.59 24.26
CA ASP A 147 -16.20 -4.62 23.30
C ASP A 147 -14.92 -5.14 22.64
N THR A 148 -14.66 -4.65 21.43
CA THR A 148 -13.51 -5.04 20.61
C THR A 148 -12.80 -3.81 20.08
N LEU A 149 -11.53 -3.97 19.71
CA LEU A 149 -10.74 -2.98 19.00
C LEU A 149 -10.33 -3.57 17.66
N CYS A 150 -10.77 -2.96 16.55
CA CYS A 150 -10.56 -3.47 15.21
C CYS A 150 -11.06 -4.93 15.03
N GLY A 151 -12.16 -5.27 15.70
CA GLY A 151 -12.76 -6.60 15.74
C GLY A 151 -12.04 -7.61 16.63
N GLN A 152 -11.02 -7.19 17.41
CA GLN A 152 -10.27 -8.08 18.29
C GLN A 152 -10.62 -7.87 19.75
N GLU A 153 -10.75 -8.98 20.47
CA GLU A 153 -10.97 -8.98 21.92
C GLU A 153 -9.69 -8.64 22.70
N LYS A 154 -9.84 -8.19 23.95
CA LYS A 154 -8.74 -7.77 24.82
C LYS A 154 -7.65 -8.84 25.01
N ASP A 155 -8.03 -10.10 25.10
CA ASP A 155 -7.10 -11.23 25.31
C ASP A 155 -6.21 -11.48 24.08
N VAL A 156 -6.78 -11.29 22.88
CA VAL A 156 -6.05 -11.41 21.62
C VAL A 156 -5.00 -10.32 21.53
N LEU A 157 -5.37 -9.08 21.89
CA LEU A 157 -4.47 -7.92 21.89
C LEU A 157 -3.54 -7.83 23.11
N LYS A 158 -3.57 -8.82 24.02
CA LYS A 158 -2.77 -8.87 25.25
C LYS A 158 -3.03 -7.68 26.19
N ALA A 159 -4.25 -7.17 26.24
CA ALA A 159 -4.67 -6.03 27.06
C ALA A 159 -5.32 -6.41 28.40
N SER A 160 -5.49 -7.70 28.72
CA SER A 160 -6.23 -8.19 29.90
C SER A 160 -5.54 -7.94 31.25
N THR A 161 -4.28 -7.53 31.24
CA THR A 161 -3.53 -7.20 32.47
C THR A 161 -3.49 -5.68 32.63
N GLY A 162 -4.11 -5.18 33.71
CA GLY A 162 -4.60 -3.80 33.90
C GLY A 162 -3.63 -2.62 33.82
N ASP A 163 -2.36 -2.82 33.46
CA ASP A 163 -1.36 -1.73 33.30
C ASP A 163 -0.63 -1.79 31.94
N LYS A 164 -1.15 -2.57 30.98
CA LYS A 164 -0.46 -2.85 29.72
C LYS A 164 -1.10 -2.14 28.55
N GLY A 165 -0.25 -1.60 27.69
CA GLY A 165 -0.66 -0.74 26.59
C GLY A 165 0.53 -0.09 25.92
N TRP A 166 0.36 0.33 24.68
CA TRP A 166 1.32 1.22 24.05
C TRP A 166 1.03 2.65 24.47
N THR A 167 2.00 3.30 25.10
CA THR A 167 1.88 4.65 25.64
C THR A 167 3.08 5.50 25.24
N ASN A 168 3.10 6.73 25.74
CA ASN A 168 4.22 7.64 25.58
C ASN A 168 5.42 7.31 26.51
N THR A 169 5.33 6.26 27.32
CA THR A 169 6.43 5.77 28.14
C THR A 169 7.32 4.83 27.33
N GLN A 170 8.64 4.97 27.49
CA GLN A 170 9.62 4.10 26.84
C GLN A 170 9.41 2.62 27.20
N ASP A 171 9.66 1.73 26.24
CA ASP A 171 9.63 0.27 26.41
C ASP A 171 8.25 -0.30 26.84
N LYS A 172 7.17 0.47 26.69
CA LYS A 172 5.79 0.04 26.95
C LYS A 172 5.05 -0.31 25.65
N GLY A 173 4.27 -1.38 25.68
CA GLY A 173 3.39 -1.76 24.57
C GLY A 173 3.92 -2.83 23.62
N LYS A 174 5.16 -3.33 23.83
CA LYS A 174 5.78 -4.31 22.92
C LYS A 174 4.89 -5.53 22.64
N GLN A 175 4.35 -6.13 23.70
CA GLN A 175 3.48 -7.32 23.57
C GLN A 175 2.19 -7.00 22.81
N GLN A 176 1.63 -5.81 23.00
CA GLN A 176 0.40 -5.35 22.36
C GLN A 176 0.66 -5.07 20.87
N ILE A 177 1.76 -4.40 20.53
CA ILE A 177 2.17 -4.17 19.14
C ILE A 177 2.41 -5.51 18.42
N GLU A 178 3.12 -6.45 19.04
CA GLU A 178 3.36 -7.78 18.46
C GLU A 178 2.05 -8.57 18.27
N ALA A 179 1.11 -8.44 19.21
CA ALA A 179 -0.20 -9.06 19.12
C ALA A 179 -1.02 -8.44 17.98
N THR A 180 -1.16 -7.11 17.95
CA THR A 180 -1.84 -6.37 16.88
C THR A 180 -1.25 -6.68 15.51
N TRP A 181 0.08 -6.75 15.37
CA TRP A 181 0.69 -7.11 14.10
C TRP A 181 0.23 -8.48 13.62
N LYS A 182 0.22 -9.48 14.51
CA LYS A 182 -0.13 -10.85 14.16
C LYS A 182 -1.62 -11.04 13.89
N SER A 183 -2.49 -10.42 14.70
CA SER A 183 -3.94 -10.65 14.63
C SER A 183 -4.69 -9.67 13.73
N VAL A 184 -4.13 -8.48 13.46
CA VAL A 184 -4.78 -7.43 12.67
C VAL A 184 -3.98 -7.11 11.41
N THR A 185 -2.73 -6.68 11.55
CA THR A 185 -1.98 -6.11 10.43
C THR A 185 -1.55 -7.15 9.39
N ALA A 186 -0.97 -8.27 9.82
CA ALA A 186 -0.47 -9.31 8.94
C ALA A 186 -1.57 -9.99 8.10
N PRO A 187 -2.78 -10.29 8.64
CA PRO A 187 -3.91 -10.76 7.83
C PRO A 187 -4.33 -9.79 6.70
N CYS A 188 -4.12 -8.49 6.88
CA CYS A 188 -4.38 -7.50 5.82
C CYS A 188 -3.34 -7.52 4.69
N LEU A 189 -2.21 -8.22 4.88
CA LEU A 189 -1.19 -8.43 3.84
C LEU A 189 -1.46 -9.65 2.98
N GLU A 190 -2.48 -10.47 3.26
CA GLU A 190 -2.77 -11.70 2.50
C GLU A 190 -3.07 -11.43 1.01
N GLY A 191 -3.34 -10.17 0.66
CA GLY A 191 -3.72 -9.77 -0.69
C GLY A 191 -5.17 -10.14 -0.99
N ALA A 192 -5.74 -9.47 -1.97
CA ALA A 192 -7.00 -9.83 -2.59
C ALA A 192 -6.84 -9.74 -4.11
N ASP A 193 -7.93 -10.00 -4.85
CA ASP A 193 -7.94 -9.79 -6.29
C ASP A 193 -7.49 -8.37 -6.66
N LYS A 194 -6.88 -8.23 -7.84
CA LYS A 194 -6.14 -7.03 -8.29
C LYS A 194 -7.03 -5.79 -8.55
N GLU A 195 -8.33 -5.95 -8.42
CA GLU A 195 -9.34 -4.95 -8.77
C GLU A 195 -9.77 -4.15 -7.53
N GLY A 196 -10.27 -2.93 -7.74
CA GLY A 196 -10.84 -2.12 -6.67
C GLY A 196 -9.85 -1.29 -5.84
N LEU A 197 -8.58 -1.13 -6.27
CA LEU A 197 -7.61 -0.26 -5.57
C LEU A 197 -8.11 1.19 -5.41
N GLN A 198 -8.68 1.77 -6.47
CA GLN A 198 -9.24 3.12 -6.42
C GLN A 198 -10.44 3.22 -5.48
N GLU A 199 -11.40 2.31 -5.61
CA GLU A 199 -12.59 2.27 -4.75
C GLU A 199 -12.19 2.11 -3.28
N ALA A 200 -11.24 1.20 -2.98
CA ALA A 200 -10.73 1.01 -1.63
C ALA A 200 -10.00 2.25 -1.10
N LEU A 201 -9.29 3.00 -1.96
CA LEU A 201 -8.69 4.28 -1.58
C LEU A 201 -9.75 5.32 -1.25
N GLU A 202 -10.78 5.45 -2.09
CA GLU A 202 -11.89 6.37 -1.85
C GLU A 202 -12.64 6.04 -0.55
N ASP A 203 -12.91 4.76 -0.30
CA ASP A 203 -13.55 4.29 0.92
C ASP A 203 -12.72 4.60 2.17
N PHE A 204 -11.41 4.38 2.10
CA PHE A 204 -10.48 4.77 3.17
C PHE A 204 -10.50 6.29 3.41
N LEU A 205 -10.41 7.10 2.36
CA LEU A 205 -10.39 8.56 2.48
C LEU A 205 -11.69 9.10 3.10
N LYS A 206 -12.84 8.47 2.84
CA LYS A 206 -14.13 8.83 3.49
C LYS A 206 -14.13 8.60 5.01
N LYS A 207 -13.25 7.73 5.53
CA LYS A 207 -13.12 7.49 6.98
C LYS A 207 -12.23 8.53 7.68
N LEU A 208 -11.52 9.36 6.92
CA LEU A 208 -10.68 10.41 7.50
C LEU A 208 -11.54 11.56 8.04
N GLN A 209 -11.36 11.88 9.31
CA GLN A 209 -12.00 13.01 9.97
C GLN A 209 -11.09 14.24 9.88
N GLN A 210 -11.53 15.27 9.16
CA GLN A 210 -10.81 16.54 9.15
C GLN A 210 -11.03 17.26 10.49
N LYS A 211 -9.95 17.57 11.21
CA LYS A 211 -9.98 18.37 12.43
C LYS A 211 -9.26 19.70 12.17
N PRO A 212 -9.95 20.85 12.29
CA PRO A 212 -9.29 22.14 12.14
C PRO A 212 -8.30 22.35 13.30
N GLU A 213 -7.14 22.93 13.01
CA GLU A 213 -6.23 23.49 14.01
C GLU A 213 -6.25 25.01 13.91
N LYS A 214 -6.19 25.68 15.06
CA LYS A 214 -6.28 27.15 15.15
C LYS A 214 -5.11 27.91 14.53
N ASP A 215 -3.91 27.32 14.47
CA ASP A 215 -2.72 28.02 13.96
C ASP A 215 -1.68 27.11 13.28
N VAL A 216 -1.14 27.63 12.17
CA VAL A 216 0.00 27.19 11.32
C VAL A 216 -0.04 25.79 10.67
N THR A 217 -0.60 24.74 11.27
CA THR A 217 -0.75 23.42 10.59
C THR A 217 -2.17 23.20 10.08
N GLN A 218 -2.50 23.93 9.00
CA GLN A 218 -3.76 23.71 8.30
C GLN A 218 -3.79 22.26 7.76
N ASN A 219 -4.82 21.51 8.14
CA ASN A 219 -5.22 20.18 7.65
C ASN A 219 -4.66 18.95 8.38
N ARG A 220 -5.00 18.82 9.68
CA ARG A 220 -4.91 17.56 10.41
C ARG A 220 -6.11 16.66 10.06
N TYR A 221 -5.84 15.45 9.61
CA TYR A 221 -6.84 14.40 9.42
C TYR A 221 -6.62 13.31 10.45
N LEU A 222 -7.69 12.73 10.98
CA LEU A 222 -7.61 11.60 11.89
C LEU A 222 -8.27 10.36 11.29
N LEU A 223 -7.68 9.21 11.58
CA LEU A 223 -8.30 7.91 11.41
C LEU A 223 -8.45 7.27 12.80
N GLY A 224 -9.67 6.93 13.18
CA GLY A 224 -9.99 6.31 14.46
C GLY A 224 -10.51 7.28 15.53
N GLU A 225 -10.87 6.72 16.67
CA GLU A 225 -11.52 7.40 17.78
C GLU A 225 -10.55 8.29 18.57
N SER A 226 -10.94 9.56 18.74
CA SER A 226 -10.27 10.50 19.64
C SER A 226 -11.22 11.63 20.04
N ASN A 227 -10.93 12.27 21.17
CA ASN A 227 -11.71 13.40 21.70
C ASN A 227 -10.92 14.71 21.60
N ILE A 228 -10.03 14.83 20.60
CA ILE A 228 -9.19 16.01 20.44
C ILE A 228 -9.97 17.18 19.82
N THR A 229 -9.58 18.38 20.22
CA THR A 229 -10.15 19.66 19.80
C THR A 229 -9.16 20.48 18.97
N GLU A 230 -9.61 21.59 18.41
CA GLU A 230 -8.78 22.53 17.63
C GLU A 230 -7.65 23.19 18.43
N THR A 231 -7.71 23.13 19.77
CA THR A 231 -6.68 23.66 20.68
C THR A 231 -5.67 22.61 21.13
N ASP A 232 -5.89 21.34 20.77
CA ASP A 232 -5.00 20.24 21.15
C ASP A 232 -3.87 20.07 20.14
N SER A 233 -2.63 20.26 20.60
CA SER A 233 -1.41 20.05 19.82
C SER A 233 -0.96 18.58 19.73
N ASN A 234 -1.46 17.72 20.62
CA ASN A 234 -1.17 16.29 20.62
C ASN A 234 -2.35 15.48 20.10
N ALA A 235 -2.06 14.30 19.55
CA ALA A 235 -3.06 13.35 19.06
C ALA A 235 -2.58 11.92 19.26
N CYS A 236 -3.50 10.95 19.26
CA CYS A 236 -3.20 9.53 19.12
C CYS A 236 -2.15 8.97 20.10
N THR A 237 -2.14 9.46 21.34
CA THR A 237 -1.20 9.01 22.38
C THR A 237 -1.63 7.74 23.12
N GLY A 238 -2.86 7.29 22.88
CA GLY A 238 -3.43 6.11 23.51
C GLY A 238 -4.08 6.40 24.86
N SER A 239 -4.14 7.66 25.26
CA SER A 239 -4.85 8.09 26.47
C SER A 239 -6.33 8.38 26.19
N PRO A 240 -7.18 8.51 27.23
CA PRO A 240 -8.62 8.75 27.06
C PRO A 240 -8.97 9.98 26.20
N LYS A 241 -8.17 11.05 26.28
CA LYS A 241 -8.40 12.28 25.51
C LYS A 241 -7.94 12.15 24.06
N TYR A 242 -6.74 11.62 23.86
CA TYR A 242 -6.07 11.63 22.56
C TYR A 242 -6.34 10.38 21.71
N GLY A 243 -6.82 9.31 22.33
CA GLY A 243 -7.36 8.14 21.66
C GLY A 243 -6.33 7.19 21.04
N VAL A 244 -6.88 6.10 20.49
CA VAL A 244 -6.17 5.13 19.67
C VAL A 244 -6.51 5.46 18.22
N CYS A 245 -5.61 6.16 17.53
CA CYS A 245 -5.86 6.71 16.21
C CYS A 245 -4.56 6.90 15.41
N VAL A 246 -4.68 7.46 14.20
CA VAL A 246 -3.59 7.94 13.35
C VAL A 246 -3.87 9.39 12.96
N ALA A 247 -2.88 10.28 13.07
CA ALA A 247 -3.00 11.70 12.71
C ALA A 247 -2.16 12.07 11.48
N TYR A 248 -2.81 12.44 10.38
CA TYR A 248 -2.14 12.83 9.15
C TYR A 248 -2.04 14.35 9.02
N PHE A 249 -0.93 14.82 8.48
CA PHE A 249 -0.66 16.23 8.26
C PHE A 249 -0.45 16.47 6.76
N ASN A 250 -1.47 17.03 6.11
CA ASN A 250 -1.49 17.25 4.66
C ASN A 250 -1.40 18.76 4.32
N SER A 251 -0.36 19.42 4.83
CA SER A 251 -0.13 20.84 4.58
C SER A 251 0.83 21.03 3.41
N THR A 252 0.38 21.72 2.37
CA THR A 252 1.21 22.10 1.19
C THR A 252 2.23 23.20 1.50
N LYS A 253 2.17 23.81 2.70
CA LYS A 253 2.98 24.97 3.06
C LYS A 253 4.34 24.62 3.65
N ILE A 254 4.63 23.36 3.96
CA ILE A 254 5.90 22.96 4.58
C ILE A 254 6.54 21.82 3.78
N THR A 255 7.87 21.85 3.69
CA THR A 255 8.77 20.83 3.14
C THR A 255 8.75 19.51 3.92
N LYS A 256 7.56 19.03 4.29
CA LYS A 256 7.36 17.92 5.22
C LYS A 256 6.78 16.71 4.52
N THR A 257 7.09 15.55 5.08
CA THR A 257 6.68 14.27 4.53
C THR A 257 5.16 14.15 4.47
N MET A 258 4.64 13.90 3.26
CA MET A 258 3.22 13.73 2.99
C MET A 258 2.75 12.30 3.32
N PRO A 259 1.49 12.11 3.76
CA PRO A 259 0.93 10.79 3.99
C PRO A 259 1.12 9.85 2.79
N TRP A 260 1.40 8.57 3.03
CA TRP A 260 1.65 7.59 1.97
C TRP A 260 0.55 7.55 0.89
N TRP A 261 -0.71 7.78 1.28
CA TRP A 261 -1.85 7.71 0.35
C TRP A 261 -1.86 8.84 -0.67
N THR A 262 -1.16 9.96 -0.44
CA THR A 262 -1.13 11.10 -1.37
C THR A 262 -0.44 10.71 -2.68
N GLU A 263 0.67 9.96 -2.59
CA GLU A 263 1.34 9.43 -3.78
C GLU A 263 0.47 8.39 -4.49
N LEU A 264 -0.27 7.58 -3.73
CA LEU A 264 -1.17 6.58 -4.31
C LEU A 264 -2.34 7.22 -5.08
N GLN A 265 -2.94 8.27 -4.52
CA GLN A 265 -4.02 9.02 -5.16
C GLN A 265 -3.59 9.63 -6.50
N ASN A 266 -2.34 10.13 -6.57
CA ASN A 266 -1.81 10.72 -7.79
C ASN A 266 -1.39 9.67 -8.83
N ALA A 267 -0.89 8.51 -8.40
CA ALA A 267 -0.35 7.50 -9.29
C ALA A 267 -1.41 6.62 -9.97
N ILE A 268 -2.60 6.45 -9.36
CA ILE A 268 -3.66 5.62 -9.94
C ILE A 268 -4.12 6.12 -11.32
N PRO A 269 -4.44 7.41 -11.54
CA PRO A 269 -4.81 7.90 -12.87
C PRO A 269 -3.69 7.81 -13.91
N GLU A 270 -2.43 7.89 -13.48
CA GLU A 270 -1.28 7.71 -14.38
C GLU A 270 -1.13 6.26 -14.83
N GLU A 271 -1.43 5.31 -13.95
CA GLU A 271 -1.45 3.88 -14.29
C GLU A 271 -2.47 3.57 -15.38
N GLU A 272 -3.68 4.13 -15.29
CA GLU A 272 -4.73 3.89 -16.28
C GLU A 272 -4.27 4.31 -17.68
N LYS A 273 -3.69 5.51 -17.80
CA LYS A 273 -3.11 6.02 -19.05
C LYS A 273 -1.98 5.13 -19.55
N PHE A 274 -1.07 4.74 -18.65
CA PHE A 274 0.04 3.85 -18.99
C PHE A 274 -0.45 2.50 -19.55
N GLN A 275 -1.46 1.89 -18.93
CA GLN A 275 -2.01 0.62 -19.40
C GLN A 275 -2.76 0.77 -20.73
N GLU A 276 -3.45 1.89 -20.96
CA GLU A 276 -4.08 2.17 -22.26
C GLU A 276 -3.05 2.34 -23.38
N GLU A 277 -1.98 3.11 -23.14
CA GLU A 277 -0.90 3.31 -24.11
C GLU A 277 -0.18 2.00 -24.42
N LYS A 278 0.12 1.21 -23.39
CA LYS A 278 0.74 -0.12 -23.55
C LYS A 278 -0.11 -1.04 -24.41
N LYS A 279 -1.43 -1.12 -24.17
CA LYS A 279 -2.35 -1.93 -24.98
C LYS A 279 -2.38 -1.48 -26.45
N LYS A 280 -2.38 -0.17 -26.71
CA LYS A 280 -2.35 0.38 -28.07
C LYS A 280 -1.07 -0.02 -28.81
N LEU A 281 0.08 0.04 -28.13
CA LEU A 281 1.37 -0.36 -28.71
C LEU A 281 1.41 -1.87 -29.00
N GLU A 282 0.95 -2.71 -28.07
CA GLU A 282 0.87 -4.16 -28.25
C GLU A 282 -0.06 -4.54 -29.41
N GLU A 283 -1.17 -3.83 -29.59
CA GLU A 283 -2.09 -4.04 -30.70
C GLU A 283 -1.49 -3.61 -32.05
N GLU A 284 -0.80 -2.47 -32.09
CA GLU A 284 -0.11 -2.00 -33.31
C GLU A 284 1.01 -2.96 -33.73
N GLU A 285 1.80 -3.46 -32.77
CA GLU A 285 2.84 -4.45 -33.03
C GLU A 285 2.25 -5.77 -33.54
N ARG A 286 1.15 -6.24 -32.95
CA ARG A 286 0.44 -7.43 -33.44
C ARG A 286 -0.07 -7.25 -34.87
N ARG A 287 -0.58 -6.06 -35.21
CA ARG A 287 -1.03 -5.76 -36.58
C ARG A 287 0.14 -5.76 -37.58
N LYS A 288 1.28 -5.16 -37.22
CA LYS A 288 2.50 -5.19 -38.05
C LYS A 288 3.00 -6.62 -38.31
N GLN A 289 3.01 -7.47 -37.28
CA GLN A 289 3.41 -8.87 -37.42
C GLN A 289 2.47 -9.66 -38.35
N GLN A 290 1.16 -9.39 -38.30
CA GLN A 290 0.20 -10.00 -39.23
C GLN A 290 0.41 -9.54 -40.67
N GLU A 291 0.58 -8.22 -40.88
CA GLU A 291 0.86 -7.68 -42.21
C GLU A 291 2.18 -8.20 -42.82
N GLU A 292 3.21 -8.40 -41.99
CA GLU A 292 4.49 -9.01 -42.42
C GLU A 292 4.33 -10.49 -42.78
N ALA A 293 3.56 -11.25 -41.99
CA ALA A 293 3.25 -12.65 -42.29
C ALA A 293 2.46 -12.79 -43.61
N GLU A 294 1.45 -11.93 -43.83
CA GLU A 294 0.67 -11.90 -45.08
C GLU A 294 1.51 -11.50 -46.30
N LYS A 295 2.51 -10.61 -46.13
CA LYS A 295 3.43 -10.22 -47.21
C LYS A 295 4.48 -11.28 -47.56
N GLN A 296 4.74 -12.24 -46.68
CA GLN A 296 5.67 -13.35 -46.95
C GLN A 296 5.01 -14.54 -47.66
N ASP A 297 3.68 -14.66 -47.62
CA ASP A 297 2.94 -15.78 -48.23
C ASP A 297 2.75 -15.73 -49.78
N PRO A 298 2.84 -14.60 -50.52
CA PRO A 298 2.69 -14.62 -51.97
C PRO A 298 3.95 -15.07 -52.72
N LEU A 299 5.11 -15.18 -52.06
CA LEU A 299 6.37 -15.57 -52.71
C LEU A 299 6.55 -17.09 -52.89
N LYS A 300 5.62 -17.93 -52.41
CA LYS A 300 5.66 -19.39 -52.60
C LYS A 300 4.67 -19.93 -53.62
N THR A 301 3.72 -19.13 -54.10
CA THR A 301 2.65 -19.62 -54.99
C THR A 301 3.01 -19.54 -56.48
N ASP A 302 4.04 -18.77 -56.86
CA ASP A 302 4.46 -18.62 -58.26
C ASP A 302 5.57 -19.60 -58.71
N ALA A 303 5.97 -20.56 -57.87
CA ALA A 303 6.99 -21.55 -58.21
C ALA A 303 6.44 -22.96 -58.56
N LEU A 304 5.13 -23.11 -58.73
CA LEU A 304 4.48 -24.40 -59.06
C LEU A 304 3.67 -24.32 -60.38
N THR A 305 4.27 -23.75 -61.42
CA THR A 305 3.78 -23.87 -62.80
C THR A 305 4.90 -24.39 -63.71
N SER A 306 5.26 -25.67 -63.57
CA SER A 306 5.78 -26.45 -64.70
C SER A 306 5.79 -27.95 -64.43
N ALA A 307 5.36 -28.69 -65.46
CA ALA A 307 5.50 -30.13 -65.70
C ALA A 307 4.49 -31.09 -65.01
N HIS A 308 3.44 -31.39 -65.77
CA HIS A 308 2.74 -32.67 -65.74
C HIS A 308 3.69 -33.85 -66.00
N THR A 309 3.67 -34.90 -65.18
CA THR A 309 3.65 -36.29 -65.67
C THR A 309 2.93 -37.20 -64.67
N THR A 310 1.99 -37.96 -65.21
CA THR A 310 1.08 -38.95 -64.63
C THR A 310 1.80 -40.23 -64.21
N THR A 311 1.50 -40.82 -63.03
CA THR A 311 1.09 -42.25 -62.91
C THR A 311 0.54 -42.61 -61.51
N ASN A 312 -0.47 -43.48 -61.50
CA ASN A 312 -1.26 -44.00 -60.38
C ASN A 312 -0.48 -44.68 -59.22
N LYS A 313 -0.95 -44.52 -57.97
CA LYS A 313 -1.54 -45.60 -57.13
C LYS A 313 -1.90 -45.14 -55.70
N THR A 314 -3.18 -45.32 -55.36
CA THR A 314 -3.80 -45.85 -54.12
C THR A 314 -3.50 -45.24 -52.74
N ASP A 315 -4.58 -44.72 -52.15
CA ASP A 315 -4.93 -44.50 -50.73
C ASP A 315 -3.95 -44.92 -49.62
N GLN A 316 -3.64 -44.00 -48.70
CA GLN A 316 -4.00 -44.20 -47.28
C GLN A 316 -3.99 -42.88 -46.48
N HIS A 317 -5.13 -42.59 -45.85
CA HIS A 317 -5.36 -41.51 -44.89
C HIS A 317 -4.58 -41.78 -43.59
N ARG A 318 -3.70 -40.88 -43.13
CA ARG A 318 -3.29 -40.83 -41.72
C ARG A 318 -2.91 -39.41 -41.30
N ASN A 319 -3.58 -38.95 -40.24
CA ASN A 319 -3.40 -37.67 -39.59
C ASN A 319 -2.02 -37.61 -38.92
N ASP A 320 -1.19 -36.65 -39.32
CA ASP A 320 0.03 -36.31 -38.57
C ASP A 320 -0.16 -35.01 -37.78
N ASN A 321 0.21 -35.14 -36.51
CA ASN A 321 -0.05 -34.27 -35.38
C ASN A 321 0.87 -33.03 -35.41
N ILE A 322 0.30 -31.82 -35.43
CA ILE A 322 1.03 -30.54 -35.56
C ILE A 322 1.88 -30.20 -34.30
N THR A 323 1.75 -30.95 -33.21
CA THR A 323 2.38 -30.61 -31.93
C THR A 323 3.87 -30.99 -31.81
N ASP A 324 4.42 -31.83 -32.69
CA ASP A 324 5.82 -32.27 -32.59
C ASP A 324 6.84 -31.35 -33.30
N THR A 325 6.38 -30.47 -34.20
CA THR A 325 7.29 -29.60 -34.98
C THR A 325 7.83 -28.42 -34.15
N ILE A 326 7.13 -28.01 -33.09
CA ILE A 326 7.51 -26.84 -32.27
C ILE A 326 8.61 -27.16 -31.26
N ARG A 327 8.78 -28.42 -30.83
CA ARG A 327 9.86 -28.78 -29.88
C ARG A 327 11.25 -28.89 -30.52
N LYS A 328 11.36 -28.93 -31.84
CA LYS A 328 12.64 -29.18 -32.54
C LYS A 328 13.51 -27.94 -32.77
N PHE A 329 12.99 -26.72 -32.52
CA PHE A 329 13.74 -25.48 -32.75
C PHE A 329 14.47 -24.90 -31.54
N ASN A 330 14.45 -25.55 -30.37
CA ASN A 330 15.03 -24.98 -29.14
C ASN A 330 16.30 -25.66 -28.59
N MET A 331 17.01 -26.48 -29.37
CA MET A 331 18.31 -27.00 -28.95
C MET A 331 19.30 -27.12 -30.11
N LYS A 332 20.06 -26.04 -30.38
CA LYS A 332 21.48 -26.05 -30.78
C LYS A 332 21.94 -24.65 -31.20
N SER A 333 22.52 -23.91 -30.25
CA SER A 333 23.72 -23.10 -30.53
C SER A 333 24.38 -22.76 -29.20
N SER A 334 25.27 -23.65 -28.76
CA SER A 334 26.31 -23.32 -27.79
C SER A 334 27.57 -23.05 -28.61
N THR A 335 28.01 -21.80 -28.69
CA THR A 335 29.41 -21.47 -28.96
C THR A 335 29.72 -20.12 -28.28
N PRO A 336 30.82 -20.03 -27.50
CA PRO A 336 31.12 -18.88 -26.66
C PRO A 336 31.78 -17.77 -27.48
N ILE A 337 31.25 -16.55 -27.38
CA ILE A 337 31.94 -15.37 -27.92
C ILE A 337 32.99 -14.96 -26.88
N SER A 338 34.23 -15.33 -27.19
CA SER A 338 35.44 -14.75 -26.60
C SER A 338 35.41 -13.23 -26.73
N MET A 339 35.44 -12.51 -25.60
CA MET A 339 35.74 -11.08 -25.59
C MET A 339 37.23 -10.86 -25.91
N PRO A 340 37.58 -9.92 -26.80
CA PRO A 340 38.98 -9.55 -26.99
C PRO A 340 39.48 -8.72 -25.79
N SER A 341 40.53 -9.23 -25.18
CA SER A 341 41.41 -8.51 -24.26
C SER A 341 42.26 -7.47 -25.00
N SER A 342 42.17 -6.20 -24.59
CA SER A 342 43.15 -5.11 -24.83
C SER A 342 42.82 -3.99 -23.82
N TRP A 343 43.48 -3.96 -22.66
CA TRP A 343 44.74 -3.26 -22.35
C TRP A 343 44.59 -1.74 -22.11
N LEU A 344 44.79 -1.37 -20.84
CA LEU A 344 45.59 -0.25 -20.30
C LEU A 344 45.07 1.21 -20.32
N LEU A 345 45.45 1.88 -19.21
CA LEU A 345 45.52 3.33 -18.89
C LEU A 345 44.23 3.96 -18.34
N SER A 346 44.16 4.62 -17.18
CA SER A 346 45.20 5.25 -16.35
C SER A 346 44.77 5.33 -14.87
N ALA A 347 45.72 5.06 -13.98
CA ALA A 347 45.76 5.66 -12.66
C ALA A 347 46.29 7.10 -12.76
N VAL A 348 46.14 7.85 -11.66
CA VAL A 348 46.70 9.19 -11.36
C VAL A 348 45.80 10.35 -11.77
N PHE A 349 45.07 10.92 -10.80
CA PHE A 349 45.09 12.34 -10.41
C PHE A 349 44.10 12.57 -9.26
N LEU A 350 44.60 12.52 -8.02
CA LEU A 350 44.09 13.34 -6.92
C LEU A 350 45.30 13.77 -6.09
N PHE A 351 45.67 15.02 -6.30
CA PHE A 351 46.38 15.86 -5.33
C PHE A 351 45.37 16.46 -4.36
#